data_AF-A0A959LJ87-F1
#
_entry.id   AF-A0A959LJ87-F1
#
_cell.length_a   1.000
_cell.length_b   1.000
_cell.length_c   1.000
_cell.angle_alpha   90.00
_cell.angle_beta   90.00
_cell.angle_gamma   90.00
#
_symmetry.space_group_name_H-M   'P 1'
#
loop_
_entity.id
_entity.type
_entity.pdbx_description
1 polymer ?
#
loop_
_entity_poly.entity_id
_entity_poly.type
_entity_poly.pdbx_seq_one_letter_code
_entity_poly.pdbx_strand_id
1 'polypeptide(L)'
;MSKRILGVYCLFLAGICSCGSTNKDKILDWQENIKEEVLEHNESTIDSTWEDIDLNEGARIELKYSKGSLVERVIKNTAGVTLYTAQYAEDTNFALVHEYCTHGNVTYEGIEYKHKPYGLATWYYCESGKVMEQGMRYKFRKAGIWKKYNTDGSLQSETQHEEKIKVRTLPKFNT
;
A
#
# COMPACT_ATOMS: atom_id res chain seq x y z
N MET A 1 -24.33 51.50 33.86
CA MET A 1 -23.95 51.70 32.44
C MET A 1 -23.53 50.33 31.91
N SER A 2 -24.38 49.65 31.12
CA SER A 2 -24.50 49.77 29.64
C SER A 2 -23.26 49.11 28.99
N LYS A 3 -23.32 48.01 28.22
CA LYS A 3 -24.30 47.59 27.19
C LYS A 3 -24.21 46.07 26.91
N ARG A 4 -25.35 45.52 26.51
CA ARG A 4 -25.54 44.22 25.82
C ARG A 4 -24.82 44.21 24.47
N ILE A 5 -24.31 43.06 24.04
CA ILE A 5 -24.17 42.70 22.62
C ILE A 5 -24.76 41.30 22.42
N LEU A 6 -25.90 41.28 21.73
CA LEU A 6 -26.49 40.13 21.04
C LEU A 6 -25.59 39.83 19.83
N GLY A 7 -25.15 38.58 19.68
CA GLY A 7 -24.43 38.11 18.49
C GLY A 7 -25.00 36.77 18.06
N VAL A 8 -25.89 36.82 17.08
CA VAL A 8 -26.54 35.70 16.40
C VAL A 8 -25.46 34.78 15.81
N TYR A 9 -25.38 33.53 16.25
CA TYR A 9 -24.65 32.51 15.50
C TYR A 9 -25.63 31.75 14.61
N CYS A 10 -25.48 32.00 13.31
CA CYS A 10 -26.12 31.29 12.22
C CYS A 10 -26.11 29.78 12.46
N LEU A 11 -27.32 29.21 12.46
CA LEU A 11 -27.55 27.81 12.11
C LEU A 11 -26.99 27.56 10.70
N PHE A 12 -25.77 27.05 10.62
CA PHE A 12 -25.31 26.34 9.43
C PHE A 12 -26.03 25.00 9.39
N LEU A 13 -27.20 25.00 8.74
CA LEU A 13 -27.75 23.78 8.13
C LEU A 13 -26.84 23.42 6.96
N ALA A 14 -25.71 22.78 7.25
CA ALA A 14 -24.96 22.07 6.24
C ALA A 14 -25.79 20.84 5.87
N GLY A 15 -26.48 20.94 4.73
CA GLY A 15 -27.16 19.83 4.10
C GLY A 15 -26.18 18.66 4.00
N ILE A 16 -26.53 17.56 4.67
CA ILE A 16 -25.81 16.31 4.54
C ILE A 16 -26.12 15.80 3.14
N CYS A 17 -25.35 16.24 2.16
CA CYS A 17 -25.27 15.54 0.89
C CYS A 17 -24.79 14.14 1.28
N SER A 18 -25.67 13.15 1.12
CA SER A 18 -25.31 11.75 1.26
C SER A 18 -24.28 11.43 0.19
N CYS A 19 -23.01 11.72 0.48
CA CYS A 19 -21.87 11.30 -0.32
C CYS A 19 -21.78 9.78 -0.16
N GLY A 20 -22.48 9.05 -1.01
CA GLY A 20 -22.21 7.63 -1.17
C GLY A 20 -20.81 7.48 -1.74
N SER A 21 -19.84 7.11 -0.91
CA SER A 21 -18.48 6.80 -1.37
C SER A 21 -18.53 5.74 -2.46
N THR A 22 -17.75 5.93 -3.52
CA THR A 22 -17.75 5.01 -4.66
C THR A 22 -17.17 3.66 -4.24
N ASN A 23 -17.40 2.62 -5.04
CA ASN A 23 -16.76 1.32 -4.78
C ASN A 23 -15.23 1.41 -4.82
N LYS A 24 -14.65 2.34 -5.59
CA LYS A 24 -13.21 2.59 -5.63
C LYS A 24 -12.74 3.21 -4.32
N ASP A 25 -13.44 4.22 -3.82
CA ASP A 25 -13.08 4.91 -2.57
C ASP A 25 -13.06 3.92 -1.40
N LYS A 26 -14.06 3.05 -1.29
CA LYS A 26 -14.11 2.02 -0.25
C LYS A 26 -12.95 1.00 -0.31
N ILE A 27 -12.40 0.75 -1.50
CA ILE A 27 -11.22 -0.13 -1.66
C ILE A 27 -9.96 0.63 -1.23
N LEU A 28 -9.88 1.92 -1.51
CA LEU A 28 -8.78 2.78 -1.05
C LEU A 28 -8.82 2.93 0.46
N ASP A 29 -9.99 3.20 1.05
CA ASP A 29 -10.18 3.24 2.51
C ASP A 29 -9.74 1.92 3.15
N TRP A 30 -10.14 0.78 2.56
CA TRP A 30 -9.68 -0.53 3.00
C TRP A 30 -8.15 -0.64 2.96
N GLN A 31 -7.52 -0.21 1.86
CA GLN A 31 -6.07 -0.31 1.70
C GLN A 31 -5.31 0.57 2.71
N GLU A 32 -5.75 1.80 2.92
CA GLU A 32 -5.11 2.71 3.87
C GLU A 32 -5.22 2.17 5.30
N ASN A 33 -6.37 1.61 5.70
CA ASN A 33 -6.49 0.95 6.99
C ASN A 33 -5.50 -0.22 7.14
N ILE A 34 -5.33 -1.07 6.12
CA ILE A 34 -4.33 -2.15 6.16
C ILE A 34 -2.91 -1.57 6.32
N LYS A 35 -2.59 -0.51 5.56
CA LYS A 35 -1.27 0.15 5.64
C LYS A 35 -0.98 0.70 7.03
N GLU A 36 -1.96 1.38 7.63
CA GLU A 36 -1.81 1.94 8.98
C GLU A 36 -1.48 0.84 10.00
N GLU A 37 -2.22 -0.28 9.98
CA GLU A 37 -1.97 -1.41 10.90
C GLU A 37 -0.60 -2.08 10.66
N VAL A 38 -0.19 -2.25 9.40
CA VAL A 38 1.14 -2.78 9.06
C VAL A 38 2.25 -1.85 9.56
N LEU A 39 2.11 -0.54 9.35
CA LEU A 39 3.10 0.45 9.75
C LEU A 39 3.19 0.58 11.27
N GLU A 40 2.06 0.54 11.98
CA GLU A 40 2.06 0.53 13.45
C GLU A 40 2.84 -0.67 14.01
N HIS A 41 2.65 -1.87 13.46
CA HIS A 41 3.44 -3.03 13.84
C HIS A 41 4.93 -2.86 13.48
N ASN A 42 5.23 -2.19 12.36
CA ASN A 42 6.61 -1.97 11.90
C ASN A 42 7.44 -1.07 12.83
N GLU A 43 6.80 -0.19 13.60
CA GLU A 43 7.45 0.64 14.63
C GLU A 43 7.92 -0.18 15.86
N SER A 44 7.63 -1.48 15.90
CA SER A 44 8.11 -2.37 16.95
C SER A 44 9.64 -2.44 16.98
N THR A 45 10.21 -2.48 18.19
CA THR A 45 11.65 -2.66 18.35
C THR A 45 12.08 -4.04 17.84
N ILE A 46 12.89 -4.07 16.80
CA ILE A 46 13.49 -5.30 16.26
C ILE A 46 14.44 -5.88 17.31
N ASP A 47 14.20 -7.12 17.72
CA ASP A 47 15.03 -7.81 18.71
C ASP A 47 15.92 -8.91 18.10
N SER A 48 15.59 -9.34 16.88
CA SER A 48 16.30 -10.40 16.20
C SER A 48 16.21 -10.26 14.68
N THR A 49 17.30 -10.60 14.00
CA THR A 49 17.40 -10.63 12.54
C THR A 49 18.00 -11.96 12.11
N TRP A 50 17.32 -12.64 11.19
CA TRP A 50 17.83 -13.82 10.52
C TRP A 50 18.28 -13.46 9.10
N GLU A 51 19.40 -14.02 8.67
CA GLU A 51 20.00 -13.74 7.36
C GLU A 51 20.26 -15.03 6.60
N ASP A 52 19.94 -14.99 5.31
CA ASP A 52 20.24 -16.05 4.35
C ASP A 52 20.84 -15.46 3.07
N ILE A 53 21.57 -16.30 2.35
CA ILE A 53 22.19 -15.94 1.08
C ILE A 53 21.68 -16.94 0.04
N ASP A 54 20.90 -16.44 -0.92
CA ASP A 54 20.58 -17.22 -2.11
C ASP A 54 21.86 -17.39 -2.93
N LEU A 55 22.45 -18.57 -2.89
CA LEU A 55 23.71 -18.90 -3.54
C LEU A 55 23.62 -18.86 -5.08
N ASN A 56 22.42 -18.88 -5.66
CA ASN A 56 22.25 -18.82 -7.11
C ASN A 56 22.26 -17.38 -7.63
N GLU A 57 21.60 -16.47 -6.90
CA GLU A 57 21.44 -15.07 -7.31
C GLU A 57 22.42 -14.13 -6.59
N GLY A 58 23.08 -14.63 -5.54
CA GLY A 58 23.89 -13.82 -4.62
C GLY A 58 23.06 -12.84 -3.79
N ALA A 59 21.74 -13.01 -3.77
CA ALA A 59 20.83 -12.16 -3.04
C ALA A 59 20.90 -12.46 -1.54
N ARG A 60 20.94 -11.41 -0.72
CA ARG A 60 20.87 -11.51 0.74
C ARG A 60 19.42 -11.28 1.17
N ILE A 61 18.90 -12.21 1.95
CA ILE A 61 17.55 -12.13 2.51
C ILE A 61 17.69 -11.89 4.02
N GLU A 62 17.11 -10.80 4.50
CA GLU A 62 17.03 -10.47 5.92
C GLU A 62 15.57 -10.61 6.37
N LEU A 63 15.34 -11.36 7.45
CA LEU A 63 14.05 -11.47 8.14
C LEU A 63 14.20 -10.84 9.51
N LYS A 64 13.44 -9.78 9.78
CA LYS A 64 13.49 -9.01 11.03
C LYS A 64 12.29 -9.35 11.90
N TYR A 65 12.55 -9.58 13.18
CA TYR A 65 11.55 -10.02 14.14
C TYR A 65 11.50 -9.10 15.36
N SER A 66 10.32 -9.05 15.97
CA SER A 66 10.09 -8.47 17.29
C SER A 66 9.27 -9.43 18.13
N LYS A 67 9.79 -9.85 19.28
CA LYS A 67 9.16 -10.79 20.23
C LYS A 67 8.68 -12.09 19.57
N GLY A 68 9.41 -12.55 18.55
CA GLY A 68 9.10 -13.76 17.78
C GLY A 68 8.13 -13.55 16.60
N SER A 69 7.54 -12.37 16.42
CA SER A 69 6.71 -12.02 15.26
C SER A 69 7.57 -11.47 14.13
N LEU A 70 7.32 -11.93 12.89
CA LEU A 70 8.00 -11.41 11.70
C LEU A 70 7.47 -10.00 11.38
N VAL A 71 8.36 -9.02 11.37
CA VAL A 71 8.03 -7.59 11.16
C VAL A 71 8.32 -7.17 9.73
N GLU A 72 9.48 -7.57 9.19
CA GLU A 72 9.92 -7.15 7.87
C GLU A 72 10.79 -8.22 7.20
N ARG A 73 10.60 -8.39 5.90
CA ARG A 73 11.51 -9.11 5.01
C ARG A 73 12.18 -8.12 4.08
N VAL A 74 13.51 -8.19 3.96
CA VAL A 74 14.30 -7.36 3.05
C VAL A 74 15.11 -8.26 2.13
N ILE A 75 15.06 -8.01 0.81
CA ILE A 75 15.99 -8.62 -0.15
C ILE A 75 16.97 -7.56 -0.62
N LYS A 76 18.26 -7.88 -0.58
CA LYS A 76 19.34 -7.06 -1.11
C LYS A 76 20.10 -7.80 -2.19
N ASN A 77 20.61 -7.08 -3.19
CA ASN A 77 21.56 -7.65 -4.15
C ASN A 77 22.96 -7.82 -3.53
N THR A 78 23.90 -8.34 -4.32
CA THR A 78 25.30 -8.57 -3.90
C THR A 78 26.04 -7.29 -3.50
N ALA A 79 25.59 -6.12 -3.98
CA ALA A 79 26.15 -4.81 -3.61
C ALA A 79 25.51 -4.24 -2.32
N GLY A 80 24.58 -4.97 -1.69
CA GLY A 80 23.87 -4.52 -0.50
C GLY A 80 22.70 -3.55 -0.79
N VAL A 81 22.35 -3.33 -2.05
CA VAL A 81 21.21 -2.49 -2.43
C VAL A 81 19.92 -3.26 -2.21
N THR A 82 18.99 -2.67 -1.45
CA THR A 82 17.64 -3.21 -1.26
C THR A 82 16.89 -3.22 -2.58
N LEU A 83 16.35 -4.38 -2.94
CA LEU A 83 15.51 -4.60 -4.13
C LEU A 83 14.04 -4.82 -3.76
N TYR A 84 13.77 -5.27 -2.54
CA TYR A 84 12.43 -5.62 -2.10
C TYR A 84 12.31 -5.48 -0.59
N THR A 85 11.18 -4.96 -0.13
CA THR A 85 10.73 -5.07 1.25
C THR A 85 9.29 -5.59 1.32
N ALA A 86 9.01 -6.38 2.34
CA ALA A 86 7.66 -6.69 2.77
C ALA A 86 7.56 -6.43 4.28
N GLN A 87 6.77 -5.44 4.66
CA GLN A 87 6.45 -5.13 6.03
C GLN A 87 5.16 -5.86 6.39
N TYR A 88 5.16 -6.62 7.47
CA TYR A 88 4.04 -7.49 7.81
C TYR A 88 3.18 -6.89 8.92
N ALA A 89 1.88 -7.13 8.84
CA ALA A 89 1.02 -6.97 10.00
C ALA A 89 1.33 -8.03 11.06
N GLU A 90 0.85 -7.82 12.29
CA GLU A 90 1.09 -8.72 13.42
C GLU A 90 0.69 -10.18 13.12
N ASP A 91 -0.42 -10.38 12.40
CA ASP A 91 -0.90 -11.72 12.04
C ASP A 91 -0.15 -12.37 10.87
N THR A 92 0.82 -11.66 10.29
CA THR A 92 1.63 -12.03 9.11
C THR A 92 0.85 -12.34 7.84
N ASN A 93 -0.48 -12.19 7.84
CA ASN A 93 -1.30 -12.46 6.67
C ASN A 93 -1.27 -11.28 5.70
N PHE A 94 -1.17 -10.05 6.22
CA PHE A 94 -1.03 -8.85 5.41
C PHE A 94 0.42 -8.41 5.31
N ALA A 95 0.77 -7.87 4.15
CA ALA A 95 2.03 -7.16 3.96
C ALA A 95 1.87 -5.90 3.09
N LEU A 96 2.57 -4.84 3.47
CA LEU A 96 2.89 -3.72 2.59
C LEU A 96 4.20 -4.05 1.87
N VAL A 97 4.14 -4.10 0.54
CA VAL A 97 5.26 -4.51 -0.30
C VAL A 97 5.77 -3.32 -1.10
N HIS A 98 7.10 -3.15 -1.10
CA HIS A 98 7.81 -2.27 -2.01
C HIS A 98 8.86 -3.02 -2.81
N GLU A 99 8.95 -2.74 -4.10
CA GLU A 99 10.12 -3.09 -4.92
C GLU A 99 10.91 -1.84 -5.23
N TYR A 100 12.21 -2.00 -5.40
CA TYR A 100 13.15 -0.90 -5.62
C TYR A 100 14.05 -1.21 -6.80
N CYS A 101 14.40 -0.18 -7.56
CA CYS A 101 15.50 -0.30 -8.51
C CYS A 101 16.87 -0.16 -7.83
N THR A 102 17.94 -0.41 -8.59
CA THR A 102 19.32 -0.43 -8.09
C THR A 102 19.83 0.89 -7.52
N HIS A 103 19.13 2.00 -7.75
CA HIS A 103 19.44 3.31 -7.17
C HIS A 103 18.61 3.63 -5.91
N GLY A 104 17.76 2.69 -5.46
CA GLY A 104 16.96 2.81 -4.24
C GLY A 104 15.59 3.48 -4.42
N ASN A 105 15.22 3.90 -5.62
CA ASN A 105 13.88 4.44 -5.87
C ASN A 105 12.84 3.31 -5.95
N VAL A 106 11.67 3.54 -5.36
CA VAL A 106 10.53 2.61 -5.41
C VAL A 106 10.06 2.44 -6.86
N THR A 107 9.89 1.19 -7.29
CA THR A 107 9.33 0.82 -8.60
C THR A 107 7.98 0.14 -8.50
N TYR A 108 7.59 -0.32 -7.31
CA TYR A 108 6.29 -0.92 -7.03
C TYR A 108 5.86 -0.66 -5.59
N GLU A 109 4.56 -0.42 -5.39
CA GLU A 109 3.90 -0.47 -4.09
C GLU A 109 2.57 -1.24 -4.20
N GLY A 110 2.28 -2.07 -3.21
CA GLY A 110 0.97 -2.71 -3.08
C GLY A 110 0.76 -3.42 -1.74
N ILE A 111 -0.49 -3.83 -1.51
CA ILE A 111 -0.86 -4.69 -0.37
C ILE A 111 -0.96 -6.15 -0.84
N GLU A 112 -0.37 -7.04 -0.06
CA GLU A 112 -0.56 -8.48 -0.19
C GLU A 112 -1.37 -9.05 0.97
N TYR A 113 -2.21 -10.05 0.68
CA TYR A 113 -2.81 -10.93 1.68
C TYR A 113 -2.48 -12.38 1.34
N LYS A 114 -1.75 -13.06 2.22
CA LYS A 114 -1.24 -14.42 2.03
C LYS A 114 -0.52 -14.57 0.68
N HIS A 115 0.41 -13.66 0.42
CA HIS A 115 1.25 -13.60 -0.80
C HIS A 115 0.47 -13.39 -2.10
N LYS A 116 -0.69 -12.73 -2.03
CA LYS A 116 -1.51 -12.41 -3.20
C LYS A 116 -1.84 -10.92 -3.18
N PRO A 117 -1.67 -10.19 -4.29
CA PRO A 117 -1.88 -8.75 -4.29
C PRO A 117 -3.37 -8.39 -4.27
N TYR A 118 -3.73 -7.35 -3.52
CA TYR A 118 -5.08 -6.80 -3.43
C TYR A 118 -5.04 -5.27 -3.40
N GLY A 119 -6.16 -4.65 -3.77
CA GLY A 119 -6.28 -3.20 -3.72
C GLY A 119 -5.55 -2.50 -4.87
N LEU A 120 -5.15 -1.26 -4.65
CA LEU A 120 -4.42 -0.47 -5.61
C LEU A 120 -2.96 -0.96 -5.66
N ALA A 121 -2.54 -1.29 -6.87
CA ALA A 121 -1.16 -1.64 -7.18
C ALA A 121 -0.59 -0.52 -8.07
N THR A 122 0.56 0.03 -7.68
CA THR A 122 1.18 1.16 -8.36
C THR A 122 2.61 0.82 -8.72
N TRP A 123 2.96 0.96 -10.00
CA TRP A 123 4.32 0.86 -10.51
C TRP A 123 4.83 2.24 -10.87
N TYR A 124 6.13 2.45 -10.66
CA TYR A 124 6.79 3.74 -10.87
C TYR A 124 7.98 3.59 -11.81
N TYR A 125 8.28 4.65 -12.54
CA TYR A 125 9.52 4.76 -13.30
C TYR A 125 10.70 4.96 -12.34
N CYS A 126 11.69 4.07 -12.37
CA CYS A 126 12.86 4.13 -11.49
C CYS A 126 13.56 5.52 -11.52
N GLU A 127 13.75 6.10 -12.70
CA GLU A 127 14.51 7.34 -12.85
C GLU A 127 13.78 8.58 -12.33
N SER A 128 12.46 8.65 -12.51
CA SER A 128 11.68 9.86 -12.21
C SER A 128 10.80 9.74 -10.97
N GLY A 129 10.57 8.53 -10.47
CA GLY A 129 9.58 8.23 -9.42
C GLY A 129 8.13 8.50 -9.84
N LYS A 130 7.86 8.87 -11.10
CA LYS A 130 6.50 9.10 -11.60
C LYS A 130 5.79 7.77 -11.79
N VAL A 131 4.47 7.77 -11.61
CA VAL A 131 3.63 6.59 -11.86
C VAL A 131 3.80 6.15 -13.31
N MET A 132 4.12 4.87 -13.49
CA MET A 132 4.22 4.19 -14.79
C MET A 132 2.91 3.48 -15.11
N GLU A 133 2.37 2.74 -14.15
CA GLU A 133 1.12 1.99 -14.30
C GLU A 133 0.43 1.89 -12.95
N GLN A 134 -0.89 2.02 -12.91
CA GLN A 134 -1.66 1.76 -11.69
C GLN A 134 -3.03 1.16 -12.00
N GLY A 135 -3.52 0.34 -11.08
CA GLY A 135 -4.85 -0.24 -11.17
C GLY A 135 -5.15 -1.19 -10.02
N MET A 136 -6.38 -1.69 -9.98
CA MET A 136 -6.82 -2.55 -8.89
C MET A 136 -6.43 -4.01 -9.14
N ARG A 137 -5.98 -4.70 -8.10
CA ARG A 137 -5.72 -6.14 -8.08
C ARG A 137 -6.73 -6.86 -7.17
N TYR A 138 -7.15 -8.04 -7.60
CA TYR A 138 -7.84 -9.01 -6.77
C TYR A 138 -7.14 -10.35 -6.90
N LYS A 139 -6.25 -10.65 -5.95
CA LYS A 139 -5.21 -11.68 -6.13
C LYS A 139 -4.41 -11.34 -7.40
N PHE A 140 -3.95 -12.34 -8.14
CA PHE A 140 -3.15 -12.15 -9.34
C PHE A 140 -3.89 -11.53 -10.54
N ARG A 141 -5.19 -11.22 -10.43
CA ARG A 141 -5.99 -10.65 -11.53
C ARG A 141 -6.05 -9.12 -11.48
N LYS A 142 -5.93 -8.48 -12.65
CA LYS A 142 -6.23 -7.07 -12.86
C LYS A 142 -7.75 -6.85 -12.84
N ALA A 143 -8.21 -5.82 -12.14
CA ALA A 143 -9.61 -5.46 -11.99
C ALA A 143 -9.85 -3.98 -12.30
N GLY A 144 -11.03 -3.68 -12.85
CA GLY A 144 -11.41 -2.31 -13.18
C GLY A 144 -10.52 -1.63 -14.22
N ILE A 145 -10.41 -0.31 -14.13
CA ILE A 145 -9.60 0.51 -15.05
C ILE A 145 -8.14 0.46 -14.61
N TRP A 146 -7.27 0.09 -15.53
CA TRP A 146 -5.83 0.20 -15.42
C TRP A 146 -5.35 1.36 -16.28
N LYS A 147 -4.49 2.20 -15.71
CA LYS A 147 -3.94 3.38 -16.38
C LYS A 147 -2.45 3.21 -16.54
N LYS A 148 -1.93 3.46 -17.74
CA LYS A 148 -0.51 3.57 -18.03
C LYS A 148 -0.17 5.00 -18.37
N TYR A 149 1.01 5.45 -17.95
CA TYR A 149 1.48 6.82 -18.12
C TYR A 149 2.83 6.81 -18.81
N ASN A 150 3.15 7.90 -19.51
CA ASN A 150 4.48 8.12 -20.05
C ASN A 150 5.44 8.62 -18.96
N THR A 151 6.75 8.66 -19.25
CA THR A 151 7.78 9.15 -18.33
C THR A 151 7.62 10.63 -17.93
N ASP A 152 6.88 11.42 -18.71
CA ASP A 152 6.52 12.80 -18.38
C ASP A 152 5.33 12.90 -17.41
N GLY A 153 4.61 11.80 -17.17
CA GLY A 153 3.42 11.71 -16.32
C GLY A 153 2.08 11.85 -17.09
N SER A 154 2.12 12.07 -18.40
CA SER A 154 0.91 12.12 -19.23
C SER A 154 0.26 10.72 -19.34
N LEU A 155 -1.08 10.68 -19.38
CA LEU A 155 -1.82 9.43 -19.56
C LEU A 155 -1.53 8.87 -20.96
N GLN A 156 -0.97 7.65 -21.00
CA GLN A 156 -0.66 6.95 -22.24
C GLN A 156 -1.84 6.10 -22.71
N SER A 157 -2.46 5.33 -21.81
CA SER A 157 -3.60 4.47 -22.15
C SER A 157 -4.42 4.08 -20.91
N GLU A 158 -5.67 3.69 -21.16
CA GLU A 158 -6.54 3.06 -20.17
C GLU A 158 -7.02 1.72 -20.70
N THR A 159 -7.08 0.71 -19.83
CA THR A 159 -7.59 -0.63 -20.16
C THR A 159 -8.62 -1.04 -19.12
N GLN A 160 -9.83 -1.39 -19.57
CA GLN A 160 -10.88 -1.92 -18.71
C GLN A 160 -10.74 -3.45 -18.60
N HIS A 161 -10.63 -3.95 -17.37
CA HIS A 161 -10.69 -5.38 -17.08
C HIS A 161 -12.08 -5.76 -16.54
N GLU A 162 -12.54 -6.96 -16.88
CA GLU A 162 -13.87 -7.45 -16.51
C GLU A 162 -14.01 -7.77 -15.01
N GLU A 163 -12.89 -8.12 -14.36
CA GLU A 163 -12.88 -8.44 -12.92
C GLU A 163 -13.34 -7.22 -12.11
N LYS A 164 -14.30 -7.46 -11.22
CA LYS A 164 -14.83 -6.44 -10.29
C LYS A 164 -14.55 -6.86 -8.86
N ILE A 165 -13.96 -5.93 -8.10
CA ILE A 165 -13.75 -6.11 -6.67
C ILE A 165 -15.01 -5.74 -5.92
N LYS A 166 -15.56 -6.70 -5.19
CA LYS A 166 -16.62 -6.44 -4.20
C LYS A 166 -15.93 -6.19 -2.86
N VAL A 167 -16.11 -5.02 -2.26
CA VAL A 167 -15.46 -4.65 -0.99
C VAL A 167 -15.63 -5.73 0.09
N ARG A 168 -16.83 -6.32 0.21
CA ARG A 168 -17.12 -7.41 1.16
C ARG A 168 -16.31 -8.70 0.98
N THR A 169 -15.57 -8.83 -0.13
CA THR A 169 -14.72 -9.99 -0.47
C THR A 169 -13.24 -9.72 -0.28
N LEU A 170 -12.88 -8.49 0.12
CA LEU A 170 -11.53 -8.17 0.53
C LEU A 170 -11.26 -8.82 1.89
N PRO A 171 -10.04 -9.32 2.10
CA PRO A 171 -9.65 -9.88 3.38
C PRO A 171 -9.68 -8.81 4.46
N LYS A 172 -9.84 -9.25 5.71
CA LYS A 172 -9.83 -8.40 6.90
C LYS A 172 -8.89 -9.05 7.92
N PHE A 173 -8.40 -8.26 8.86
CA PHE A 173 -7.75 -8.78 10.04
C PHE A 173 -8.70 -9.71 10.80
N ASN A 174 -8.15 -10.77 11.38
CA ASN A 174 -8.91 -11.62 12.27
C ASN A 174 -9.04 -10.87 13.60
N THR A 175 -10.21 -10.28 13.86
CA THR A 175 -10.58 -9.74 15.16
C THR A 175 -11.01 -10.82 16.15
#